data_AF-A0A1V9YEX3-F1
#
_entry.id   AF-A0A1V9YEX3-F1
#
_cell.length_a   1.000
_cell.length_b   1.000
_cell.length_c   1.000
_cell.angle_alpha   90.00
_cell.angle_beta   90.00
_cell.angle_gamma   90.00
#
_symmetry.space_group_name_H-M   'P 1'
#
loop_
_entity.id
_entity.type
_entity.pdbx_description
1 polymer ?
#
loop_
_entity_poly.entity_id
_entity_poly.type
_entity_poly.pdbx_seq_one_letter_code
_entity_poly.pdbx_strand_id
1 'polypeptide(L)'
;MFGSSSTTPNPFYPPTMSPFAKSTAAARVAGLARDGQAKKWAKDNGLDIMTVSWDDCARNQNSSFGPCISDMTLVVDNTWMPVLRVPNFSDPIMSIATDKIVVTVGNEAQVPFGRSLTKISLQEYLANIQKYTTITSSMYAPARDHQALVSTQACFLPIDEAHGKTDFHVGLHNYQSTPGSPAVLLLVCTDTGTSAQVVSGRDSILYCNQHGYKHTFTAQRLSADRANRGVATTGAMTANEEARNYVMIIQIPLVKRATAFGGQSFSSTSGFCAFGASSAGTTAFSCPMSATDSVAFGAIAAKPDVEAAMVGLGKAQGAFPGLPNASSMARDPQYPIRVTIQFYQATSNGVVSPEIIHGLANKMDEVKTNASWWGSLVTPSTLGTPAGPFAPPPTGASGPLPAPAFSFPPPVNPHEGVFCDVCRQDIKTPERFKCLCCPNFDACASCVNSLAFPHPATHPLLRLTKATATYGPRNYVVQNREACRHNVSCSACQRPVVGILYQCTHCPSVRLCEACELLTGHADFAHPMVKVYGFQ
;
A
#
# COMPACT_ATOMS: atom_id res chain seq x y z
N MET A 1 -32.78 -6.97 -43.80
CA MET A 1 -32.90 -7.44 -42.41
C MET A 1 -31.77 -8.41 -42.13
N PHE A 2 -31.30 -8.47 -40.87
CA PHE A 2 -30.05 -9.07 -40.36
C PHE A 2 -28.83 -8.18 -40.64
N GLY A 3 -28.24 -7.43 -39.71
CA GLY A 3 -28.26 -7.52 -38.25
C GLY A 3 -26.81 -7.42 -37.78
N SER A 4 -26.25 -6.21 -37.80
CA SER A 4 -24.86 -5.94 -37.41
C SER A 4 -24.68 -6.18 -35.91
N SER A 5 -23.85 -7.16 -35.55
CA SER A 5 -23.42 -7.39 -34.17
C SER A 5 -22.59 -6.20 -33.69
N SER A 6 -23.15 -5.42 -32.77
CA SER A 6 -22.42 -4.38 -32.04
C SER A 6 -21.45 -5.04 -31.05
N THR A 7 -20.20 -5.16 -31.45
CA THR A 7 -19.12 -5.52 -30.53
C THR A 7 -18.84 -4.32 -29.64
N THR A 8 -19.29 -4.36 -28.38
CA THR A 8 -18.92 -3.38 -27.37
C THR A 8 -17.40 -3.41 -27.16
N PRO A 9 -16.69 -2.26 -27.17
CA PRO A 9 -15.25 -2.23 -26.95
C PRO A 9 -14.89 -2.76 -25.55
N ASN A 10 -13.84 -3.58 -25.48
CA ASN A 10 -13.29 -4.12 -24.25
C ASN A 10 -12.63 -3.00 -23.43
N PRO A 11 -13.08 -2.69 -22.20
CA PRO A 11 -12.50 -1.62 -21.37
C PRO A 11 -11.08 -1.93 -20.87
N PHE A 12 -10.61 -3.18 -20.96
CA PHE A 12 -9.26 -3.60 -20.58
C PHE A 12 -8.20 -3.46 -21.70
N TYR A 13 -8.61 -3.09 -22.92
CA TYR A 13 -7.68 -2.79 -24.01
C TYR A 13 -7.83 -1.31 -24.42
N PRO A 14 -6.72 -0.56 -24.59
CA PRO A 14 -6.82 0.85 -24.91
C PRO A 14 -7.47 1.02 -26.30
N PRO A 15 -8.50 1.89 -26.45
CA PRO A 15 -8.86 2.37 -27.77
C PRO A 15 -7.67 3.13 -28.35
N THR A 16 -7.38 2.91 -29.63
CA THR A 16 -6.42 3.70 -30.39
C THR A 16 -6.89 5.16 -30.42
N MET A 17 -6.10 6.07 -29.84
CA MET A 17 -6.45 7.49 -29.78
C MET A 17 -6.47 8.13 -31.18
N SER A 18 -7.51 8.91 -31.45
CA SER A 18 -7.52 9.87 -32.56
C SER A 18 -6.65 11.09 -32.19
N PRO A 19 -5.68 11.51 -33.03
CA PRO A 19 -4.65 12.48 -32.65
C PRO A 19 -5.07 13.97 -32.62
N PHE A 20 -6.37 14.32 -32.71
CA PHE A 20 -6.78 15.73 -32.91
C PHE A 20 -7.87 16.30 -31.96
N ALA A 21 -8.19 15.66 -30.84
CA ALA A 21 -9.09 16.25 -29.83
C ALA A 21 -8.31 16.98 -28.73
N LYS A 22 -8.78 18.16 -28.29
CA LYS A 22 -8.31 18.81 -27.05
C LYS A 22 -8.45 17.79 -25.90
N SER A 23 -7.35 17.47 -25.24
CA SER A 23 -7.32 16.48 -24.15
C SER A 23 -8.30 16.90 -23.03
N THR A 24 -9.23 16.02 -22.66
CA THR A 24 -10.19 16.23 -21.57
C THR A 24 -9.47 16.22 -20.21
N ALA A 25 -10.10 16.73 -19.14
CA ALA A 25 -9.54 16.60 -17.78
C ALA A 25 -9.26 15.13 -17.45
N ALA A 26 -10.16 14.22 -17.81
CA ALA A 26 -9.98 12.78 -17.66
C ALA A 26 -8.72 12.26 -18.39
N ALA A 27 -8.49 12.68 -19.64
CA ALA A 27 -7.31 12.27 -20.39
C ALA A 27 -5.99 12.81 -19.80
N ARG A 28 -5.99 14.05 -19.29
CA ARG A 28 -4.82 14.61 -18.59
C ARG A 28 -4.51 13.86 -17.30
N VAL A 29 -5.53 13.63 -16.46
CA VAL A 29 -5.38 12.91 -15.19
C VAL A 29 -4.96 11.46 -15.42
N ALA A 30 -5.54 10.76 -16.39
CA ALA A 30 -5.11 9.42 -16.80
C ALA A 30 -3.64 9.38 -17.25
N GLY A 31 -3.16 10.46 -17.86
CA GLY A 31 -1.76 10.64 -18.28
C GLY A 31 -0.75 10.60 -17.14
N LEU A 32 -1.16 10.87 -15.89
CA LEU A 32 -0.27 10.87 -14.72
C LEU A 32 0.42 9.51 -14.50
N ALA A 33 -0.22 8.39 -14.87
CA ALA A 33 0.38 7.06 -14.78
C ALA A 33 1.56 6.84 -15.76
N ARG A 34 1.75 7.74 -16.73
CA ARG A 34 2.84 7.73 -17.72
C ARG A 34 3.84 8.89 -17.51
N ASP A 35 3.57 9.79 -16.56
CA ASP A 35 4.45 10.91 -16.26
C ASP A 35 5.70 10.41 -15.51
N GLY A 36 6.86 10.48 -16.17
CA GLY A 36 8.12 10.00 -15.62
C GLY A 36 8.57 10.75 -14.36
N GLN A 37 8.27 12.04 -14.25
CA GLN A 37 8.65 12.87 -13.11
C GLN A 37 7.75 12.59 -11.91
N ALA A 38 6.43 12.53 -12.13
CA ALA A 38 5.46 12.16 -11.10
C ALA A 38 5.75 10.75 -10.54
N LYS A 39 6.05 9.78 -11.41
CA LYS A 39 6.46 8.42 -11.01
C LYS A 39 7.78 8.42 -10.25
N LYS A 40 8.73 9.29 -10.61
CA LYS A 40 9.98 9.43 -9.85
C LYS A 40 9.69 9.90 -8.42
N TRP A 41 8.89 10.95 -8.25
CA TRP A 41 8.51 11.44 -6.91
C TRP A 41 7.73 10.39 -6.11
N ALA A 42 6.85 9.62 -6.75
CA ALA A 42 6.17 8.49 -6.10
C ALA A 42 7.18 7.44 -5.60
N LYS A 43 8.15 7.05 -6.44
CA LYS A 43 9.21 6.08 -6.10
C LYS A 43 10.12 6.57 -4.98
N ASP A 44 10.45 7.86 -4.95
CA ASP A 44 11.23 8.47 -3.88
C ASP A 44 10.52 8.31 -2.50
N ASN A 45 9.19 8.11 -2.50
CA ASN A 45 8.36 7.84 -1.32
C ASN A 45 7.97 6.35 -1.16
N GLY A 46 8.56 5.43 -1.93
CA GLY A 46 8.23 3.99 -1.87
C GLY A 46 6.89 3.61 -2.52
N LEU A 47 6.31 4.51 -3.32
CA LEU A 47 5.05 4.33 -4.05
C LEU A 47 5.31 4.26 -5.58
N ASP A 48 4.26 3.97 -6.34
CA ASP A 48 4.20 4.11 -7.79
C ASP A 48 2.82 4.65 -8.20
N ILE A 49 2.75 5.16 -9.42
CA ILE A 49 1.49 5.59 -10.05
C ILE A 49 1.14 4.56 -11.13
N MET A 50 0.03 3.85 -10.92
CA MET A 50 -0.39 2.70 -11.71
C MET A 50 -1.87 2.84 -12.12
N THR A 51 -2.30 2.12 -13.15
CA THR A 51 -3.71 2.13 -13.60
C THR A 51 -4.51 0.92 -13.10
N VAL A 52 -3.81 -0.12 -12.62
CA VAL A 52 -4.41 -1.34 -12.07
C VAL A 52 -3.72 -1.67 -10.76
N SER A 53 -4.52 -1.87 -9.72
CA SER A 53 -4.04 -2.26 -8.40
C SER A 53 -4.40 -3.71 -8.10
N TRP A 54 -3.43 -4.51 -7.66
CA TRP A 54 -3.67 -5.87 -7.19
C TRP A 54 -4.00 -5.86 -5.71
N ASP A 55 -5.17 -6.38 -5.38
CA ASP A 55 -5.73 -6.32 -4.04
C ASP A 55 -6.03 -7.74 -3.56
N ASP A 56 -5.03 -8.30 -2.87
CA ASP A 56 -4.90 -9.73 -2.63
C ASP A 56 -5.38 -10.11 -1.23
N CYS A 57 -6.25 -11.12 -1.13
CA CYS A 57 -6.54 -11.70 0.18
C CYS A 57 -5.50 -12.77 0.58
N ALA A 58 -4.97 -13.54 -0.39
CA ALA A 58 -4.09 -14.67 -0.10
C ALA A 58 -3.19 -15.05 -1.29
N ARG A 59 -2.45 -14.09 -1.84
CA ARG A 59 -1.51 -14.35 -2.95
C ARG A 59 -0.32 -15.21 -2.48
N ASN A 60 0.15 -16.10 -3.36
CA ASN A 60 1.33 -16.92 -3.07
C ASN A 60 2.57 -16.03 -3.03
N GLN A 61 3.51 -16.35 -2.14
CA GLN A 61 4.78 -15.64 -2.02
C GLN A 61 5.53 -15.64 -3.36
N ASN A 62 6.12 -14.49 -3.70
CA ASN A 62 6.86 -14.26 -4.94
C ASN A 62 6.09 -14.60 -6.23
N SER A 63 4.76 -14.53 -6.20
CA SER A 63 3.90 -14.91 -7.32
C SER A 63 2.93 -13.80 -7.71
N SER A 64 2.40 -13.91 -8.92
CA SER A 64 1.19 -13.23 -9.39
C SER A 64 -0.06 -14.12 -9.31
N PHE A 65 0.07 -15.31 -8.69
CA PHE A 65 -1.01 -16.28 -8.56
C PHE A 65 -1.37 -16.54 -7.09
N GLY A 66 -2.65 -16.84 -6.86
CA GLY A 66 -3.18 -17.17 -5.54
C GLY A 66 -4.71 -17.06 -5.50
N PRO A 67 -5.35 -17.54 -4.42
CA PRO A 67 -6.77 -17.40 -4.20
C PRO A 67 -7.19 -15.96 -3.85
N CYS A 68 -8.41 -15.61 -4.22
CA CYS A 68 -9.07 -14.34 -3.91
C CYS A 68 -8.24 -13.10 -4.30
N ILE A 69 -7.76 -13.09 -5.55
CA ILE A 69 -7.06 -11.96 -6.17
C ILE A 69 -8.09 -11.10 -6.90
N SER A 70 -8.05 -9.79 -6.60
CA SER A 70 -8.89 -8.82 -7.26
C SER A 70 -8.06 -7.70 -7.88
N ASP A 71 -8.30 -7.45 -9.17
CA ASP A 71 -7.89 -6.20 -9.81
C ASP A 71 -8.91 -5.12 -9.48
N MET A 72 -8.43 -3.98 -9.01
CA MET A 72 -9.26 -2.81 -8.76
C MET A 72 -8.74 -1.61 -9.54
N THR A 73 -9.68 -0.85 -10.09
CA THR A 73 -9.40 0.42 -10.78
C THR A 73 -10.54 1.41 -10.54
N LEU A 74 -10.29 2.67 -10.88
CA LEU A 74 -11.30 3.72 -10.90
C LEU A 74 -11.58 4.12 -12.33
N VAL A 75 -12.86 4.31 -12.64
CA VAL A 75 -13.29 4.66 -13.98
C VAL A 75 -14.13 5.93 -13.91
N VAL A 76 -13.74 6.90 -14.75
CA VAL A 76 -14.47 8.14 -15.02
C VAL A 76 -14.63 8.25 -16.52
N ASP A 77 -15.85 8.38 -17.02
CA ASP A 77 -16.15 8.49 -18.46
C ASP A 77 -15.40 7.44 -19.30
N ASN A 78 -15.49 6.17 -18.90
CA ASN A 78 -14.79 5.02 -19.50
C ASN A 78 -13.24 5.14 -19.55
N THR A 79 -12.68 6.08 -18.80
CA THR A 79 -11.23 6.30 -18.70
C THR A 79 -10.73 5.83 -17.34
N TRP A 80 -9.65 5.05 -17.35
CA TRP A 80 -9.05 4.55 -16.12
C TRP A 80 -8.22 5.63 -15.44
N MET A 81 -8.51 5.84 -14.17
CA MET A 81 -7.83 6.86 -13.36
C MET A 81 -6.62 6.26 -12.67
N PRO A 82 -5.55 7.06 -12.49
CA PRO A 82 -4.33 6.62 -11.83
C PRO A 82 -4.57 6.39 -10.33
N VAL A 83 -3.89 5.37 -9.81
CA VAL A 83 -3.82 5.02 -8.40
C VAL A 83 -2.37 5.20 -7.95
N LEU A 84 -2.16 6.07 -6.96
CA LEU A 84 -0.92 6.19 -6.20
C LEU A 84 -0.94 5.15 -5.07
N ARG A 85 -0.06 4.17 -5.16
CA ARG A 85 0.05 3.11 -4.15
C ARG A 85 1.42 2.46 -4.17
N VAL A 86 1.67 1.62 -3.19
CA VAL A 86 2.81 0.69 -3.18
C VAL A 86 2.81 -0.23 -4.41
N PRO A 87 3.98 -0.59 -4.97
CA PRO A 87 4.06 -1.47 -6.13
C PRO A 87 3.35 -2.82 -5.94
N ASN A 88 2.67 -3.33 -6.96
CA ASN A 88 1.90 -4.59 -6.87
C ASN A 88 2.73 -5.80 -6.41
N PHE A 89 4.03 -5.87 -6.74
CA PHE A 89 4.90 -6.97 -6.32
C PHE A 89 5.42 -6.88 -4.89
N SER A 90 5.19 -5.77 -4.18
CA SER A 90 5.57 -5.64 -2.77
C SER A 90 4.42 -5.89 -1.80
N ASP A 91 3.17 -5.60 -2.18
CA ASP A 91 1.94 -5.72 -1.39
C ASP A 91 2.11 -5.60 0.14
N PRO A 92 2.62 -4.46 0.63
CA PRO A 92 2.69 -4.21 2.05
C PRO A 92 1.28 -4.04 2.61
N ILE A 93 1.06 -4.71 3.73
CA ILE A 93 -0.21 -4.81 4.44
C ILE A 93 0.02 -4.51 5.91
N MET A 94 -1.04 -4.07 6.58
CA MET A 94 -1.06 -3.87 8.02
C MET A 94 -2.19 -4.67 8.64
N SER A 95 -2.01 -5.15 9.88
CA SER A 95 -3.06 -5.82 10.63
C SER A 95 -3.77 -4.82 11.53
N ILE A 96 -5.07 -4.67 11.38
CA ILE A 96 -5.92 -3.81 12.22
C ILE A 96 -7.03 -4.66 12.81
N ALA A 97 -7.30 -4.47 14.11
CA ALA A 97 -8.37 -5.17 14.79
C ALA A 97 -9.73 -4.78 14.20
N THR A 98 -10.59 -5.75 13.90
CA THR A 98 -11.87 -5.51 13.20
C THR A 98 -12.91 -4.80 14.06
N ASP A 99 -12.73 -4.78 15.38
CA ASP A 99 -13.50 -3.96 16.32
C ASP A 99 -13.15 -2.47 16.24
N LYS A 100 -11.96 -2.11 15.73
CA LYS A 100 -11.50 -0.73 15.50
C LYS A 100 -11.81 -0.20 14.10
N ILE A 101 -12.16 -1.07 13.15
CA ILE A 101 -12.56 -0.67 11.80
C ILE A 101 -14.03 -0.29 11.83
N VAL A 102 -14.36 0.97 11.54
CA VAL A 102 -15.72 1.50 11.63
C VAL A 102 -16.42 1.46 10.27
N VAL A 103 -17.66 0.97 10.25
CA VAL A 103 -18.56 0.97 9.10
C VAL A 103 -19.86 1.70 9.42
N THR A 104 -20.57 2.18 8.41
CA THR A 104 -21.79 2.97 8.56
C THR A 104 -23.00 2.15 8.13
N VAL A 105 -24.01 2.04 8.97
CA VAL A 105 -25.26 1.30 8.69
C VAL A 105 -26.48 2.21 8.78
N GLY A 106 -27.63 1.74 8.30
CA GLY A 106 -28.88 2.50 8.21
C GLY A 106 -29.29 2.87 6.78
N ASN A 107 -28.48 2.51 5.78
CA ASN A 107 -28.73 2.77 4.36
C ASN A 107 -29.49 1.62 3.66
N GLU A 108 -29.97 0.63 4.42
CA GLU A 108 -30.56 -0.59 3.89
C GLU A 108 -31.99 -0.40 3.40
N ALA A 109 -32.46 -1.28 2.51
CA ALA A 109 -33.77 -1.16 1.85
C ALA A 109 -34.96 -1.20 2.82
N GLN A 110 -34.83 -1.98 3.90
CA GLN A 110 -35.84 -2.15 4.93
C GLN A 110 -35.92 -0.99 5.92
N VAL A 111 -34.93 -0.09 5.92
CA VAL A 111 -34.92 1.07 6.81
C VAL A 111 -35.66 2.22 6.12
N PRO A 112 -36.71 2.80 6.75
CA PRO A 112 -37.40 3.95 6.19
C PRO A 112 -36.47 5.14 5.99
N PHE A 113 -36.73 5.93 4.93
CA PHE A 113 -36.04 7.20 4.70
C PHE A 113 -36.16 8.11 5.94
N GLY A 114 -35.05 8.75 6.32
CA GLY A 114 -35.00 9.71 7.42
C GLY A 114 -34.55 9.16 8.78
N ARG A 115 -34.30 7.85 8.90
CA ARG A 115 -33.58 7.31 10.07
C ARG A 115 -32.11 7.72 10.01
N SER A 116 -31.54 8.10 11.16
CA SER A 116 -30.13 8.46 11.27
C SER A 116 -29.22 7.26 11.02
N LEU A 117 -28.16 7.48 10.24
CA LEU A 117 -27.07 6.52 10.06
C LEU A 117 -26.34 6.29 11.39
N THR A 118 -25.89 5.06 11.60
CA THR A 118 -25.18 4.65 12.82
C THR A 118 -23.81 4.08 12.45
N LYS A 119 -22.79 4.36 13.28
CA LYS A 119 -21.44 3.81 13.12
C LYS A 119 -21.28 2.60 14.05
N ILE A 120 -20.85 1.48 13.48
CA ILE A 120 -20.57 0.24 14.21
C ILE A 120 -19.21 -0.32 13.79
N SER A 121 -18.67 -1.31 14.51
CA SER A 121 -17.45 -1.97 14.08
C SER A 121 -17.69 -2.96 12.94
N LEU A 122 -16.65 -3.23 12.14
CA LEU A 122 -16.68 -4.26 11.11
C LEU A 122 -16.95 -5.64 11.74
N GLN A 123 -16.37 -5.92 12.90
CA GLN A 123 -16.66 -7.13 13.66
C GLN A 123 -18.17 -7.27 13.95
N GLU A 124 -18.80 -6.22 14.47
CA GLU A 124 -20.23 -6.22 14.77
C GLU A 124 -21.07 -6.39 13.49
N TYR A 125 -20.69 -5.71 12.41
CA TYR A 125 -21.35 -5.82 11.11
C TYR A 125 -21.32 -7.27 10.59
N LEU A 126 -20.16 -7.92 10.59
CA LEU A 126 -20.01 -9.29 10.09
C LEU A 126 -20.70 -10.32 10.99
N ALA A 127 -20.66 -10.11 12.31
CA ALA A 127 -21.35 -10.96 13.27
C ALA A 127 -22.88 -10.91 13.09
N ASN A 128 -23.41 -9.78 12.65
CA ASN A 128 -24.84 -9.50 12.53
C ASN A 128 -25.29 -9.14 11.09
N ILE A 129 -24.59 -9.65 10.07
CA ILE A 129 -24.77 -9.24 8.68
C ILE A 129 -26.19 -9.45 8.14
N GLN A 130 -26.96 -10.36 8.74
CA GLN A 130 -28.37 -10.62 8.47
C GLN A 130 -29.31 -9.45 8.80
N LYS A 131 -28.87 -8.50 9.64
CA LYS A 131 -29.62 -7.26 9.91
C LYS A 131 -29.54 -6.28 8.75
N TYR A 132 -28.48 -6.38 7.95
CA TYR A 132 -28.10 -5.38 6.95
C TYR A 132 -28.27 -5.89 5.52
N THR A 133 -28.32 -7.20 5.34
CA THR A 133 -28.34 -7.86 4.03
C THR A 133 -29.32 -9.03 4.02
N THR A 134 -29.50 -9.67 2.85
CA THR A 134 -30.29 -10.90 2.71
C THR A 134 -29.53 -12.18 3.10
N ILE A 135 -28.27 -12.07 3.55
CA ILE A 135 -27.48 -13.20 4.04
C ILE A 135 -28.08 -13.68 5.36
N THR A 136 -28.23 -14.99 5.54
CA THR A 136 -28.91 -15.59 6.70
C THR A 136 -27.96 -16.00 7.82
N SER A 137 -26.67 -16.19 7.52
CA SER A 137 -25.63 -16.66 8.44
C SER A 137 -24.61 -15.58 8.76
N SER A 138 -23.94 -15.71 9.91
CA SER A 138 -22.83 -14.84 10.27
C SER A 138 -21.67 -14.98 9.28
N MET A 139 -21.03 -13.86 8.95
CA MET A 139 -19.81 -13.82 8.13
C MET A 139 -18.55 -13.58 8.96
N TYR A 140 -18.65 -13.70 10.29
CA TYR A 140 -17.54 -13.51 11.22
C TYR A 140 -17.02 -14.86 11.72
N ALA A 141 -15.73 -15.13 11.53
CA ALA A 141 -15.03 -16.28 12.09
C ALA A 141 -14.13 -15.84 13.27
N PRO A 142 -14.57 -15.97 14.54
CA PRO A 142 -13.86 -15.39 15.69
C PRO A 142 -12.38 -15.77 15.82
N ALA A 143 -12.03 -17.00 15.43
CA ALA A 143 -10.66 -17.50 15.48
C ALA A 143 -9.68 -16.77 14.54
N ARG A 144 -10.18 -16.07 13.51
CA ARG A 144 -9.38 -15.45 12.44
C ARG A 144 -9.71 -13.98 12.23
N ASP A 145 -10.99 -13.63 12.30
CA ASP A 145 -11.50 -12.33 11.86
C ASP A 145 -11.45 -11.26 12.95
N HIS A 146 -10.83 -11.50 14.11
CA HIS A 146 -10.53 -10.47 15.11
C HIS A 146 -9.55 -9.40 14.60
N GLN A 147 -8.92 -9.64 13.44
CA GLN A 147 -8.07 -8.70 12.73
C GLN A 147 -8.29 -8.83 11.21
N ALA A 148 -8.08 -7.74 10.47
CA ALA A 148 -8.15 -7.70 9.01
C ALA A 148 -6.83 -7.19 8.42
N LEU A 149 -6.53 -7.64 7.20
CA LEU A 149 -5.41 -7.13 6.41
C LEU A 149 -5.83 -5.82 5.75
N VAL A 150 -5.09 -4.76 6.01
CA VAL A 150 -5.41 -3.41 5.54
C VAL A 150 -4.32 -2.89 4.61
N SER A 151 -4.72 -2.26 3.50
CA SER A 151 -3.83 -1.51 2.60
C SER A 151 -4.42 -0.14 2.29
N THR A 152 -3.56 0.80 1.91
CA THR A 152 -3.94 2.16 1.56
C THR A 152 -3.56 2.47 0.12
N GLN A 153 -4.36 3.34 -0.50
CA GLN A 153 -4.06 3.90 -1.82
C GLN A 153 -4.72 5.27 -1.97
N ALA A 154 -4.22 6.09 -2.90
CA ALA A 154 -4.81 7.38 -3.23
C ALA A 154 -5.09 7.48 -4.73
N CYS A 155 -6.13 8.21 -5.10
CA CYS A 155 -6.56 8.33 -6.48
C CYS A 155 -6.84 9.77 -6.87
N PHE A 156 -6.61 10.08 -8.15
CA PHE A 156 -6.84 11.39 -8.72
C PHE A 156 -8.08 11.37 -9.59
N LEU A 157 -9.02 12.28 -9.31
CA LEU A 157 -10.28 12.44 -10.02
C LEU A 157 -10.23 13.71 -10.89
N PRO A 158 -10.72 13.64 -12.14
CA PRO A 158 -10.66 14.74 -13.10
C PRO A 158 -11.80 15.75 -12.88
N ILE A 159 -11.71 16.52 -11.79
CA ILE A 159 -12.70 17.54 -11.45
C ILE A 159 -12.23 18.90 -11.97
N ASP A 160 -12.81 19.32 -13.08
CA ASP A 160 -12.60 20.66 -13.59
C ASP A 160 -13.39 21.71 -12.79
N GLU A 161 -12.91 22.96 -12.84
CA GLU A 161 -13.55 24.08 -12.13
C GLU A 161 -14.89 24.47 -12.75
N ALA A 162 -15.14 24.11 -14.02
CA ALA A 162 -16.34 24.52 -14.76
C ALA A 162 -17.58 23.68 -14.40
N HIS A 163 -17.43 22.36 -14.30
CA HIS A 163 -18.47 21.42 -13.92
C HIS A 163 -18.50 21.21 -12.41
N GLY A 164 -17.35 21.32 -11.74
CA GLY A 164 -17.22 21.28 -10.27
C GLY A 164 -17.50 19.92 -9.62
N LYS A 165 -18.01 18.94 -10.39
CA LYS A 165 -18.31 17.58 -9.97
C LYS A 165 -17.94 16.56 -11.03
N THR A 166 -17.63 15.35 -10.59
CA THR A 166 -17.35 14.21 -11.45
C THR A 166 -18.00 12.97 -10.87
N ASP A 167 -18.77 12.26 -11.70
CA ASP A 167 -19.27 10.93 -11.36
C ASP A 167 -18.20 9.88 -11.63
N PHE A 168 -18.07 8.91 -10.74
CA PHE A 168 -17.08 7.85 -10.86
C PHE A 168 -17.61 6.54 -10.28
N HIS A 169 -16.93 5.45 -10.61
CA HIS A 169 -17.18 4.16 -9.98
C HIS A 169 -15.89 3.37 -9.77
N VAL A 170 -15.95 2.47 -8.79
CA VAL A 170 -14.90 1.48 -8.55
C VAL A 170 -15.20 0.27 -9.43
N GLY A 171 -14.28 -0.02 -10.35
CA GLY A 171 -14.29 -1.26 -11.12
C GLY A 171 -13.48 -2.31 -10.37
N LEU A 172 -14.07 -3.49 -10.15
CA LEU A 172 -13.37 -4.61 -9.54
C LEU A 172 -13.58 -5.89 -10.36
N HIS A 173 -12.48 -6.60 -10.60
CA HIS A 173 -12.50 -7.92 -11.20
C HIS A 173 -11.83 -8.92 -10.27
N ASN A 174 -12.56 -9.95 -9.85
CA ASN A 174 -12.00 -11.05 -9.09
C ASN A 174 -11.77 -12.27 -9.99
N TYR A 175 -10.53 -12.78 -10.00
CA TYR A 175 -10.11 -13.86 -10.90
C TYR A 175 -10.73 -15.23 -10.55
N GLN A 176 -11.24 -15.40 -9.33
CA GLN A 176 -11.79 -16.67 -8.86
C GLN A 176 -13.32 -16.68 -8.78
N SER A 177 -13.97 -15.54 -8.94
CA SER A 177 -15.43 -15.42 -8.98
C SER A 177 -16.00 -15.85 -10.33
N THR A 178 -17.06 -16.66 -10.30
CA THR A 178 -17.83 -17.02 -11.49
C THR A 178 -19.33 -16.76 -11.28
N PRO A 179 -20.14 -16.68 -12.35
CA PRO A 179 -21.59 -16.66 -12.22
C PRO A 179 -22.08 -17.87 -11.39
N GLY A 180 -22.77 -17.59 -10.28
CA GLY A 180 -23.30 -18.62 -9.38
C GLY A 180 -22.33 -19.18 -8.33
N SER A 181 -21.05 -18.79 -8.36
CA SER A 181 -20.04 -19.17 -7.35
C SER A 181 -19.05 -18.01 -7.12
N PRO A 182 -19.47 -16.92 -6.46
CA PRO A 182 -18.58 -15.82 -6.13
C PRO A 182 -17.52 -16.27 -5.12
N ALA A 183 -16.27 -15.83 -5.32
CA ALA A 183 -15.16 -16.13 -4.40
C ALA A 183 -15.02 -15.08 -3.28
N VAL A 184 -15.59 -13.88 -3.48
CA VAL A 184 -15.53 -12.79 -2.50
C VAL A 184 -16.89 -12.09 -2.38
N LEU A 185 -17.28 -11.79 -1.14
CA LEU A 185 -18.29 -10.79 -0.82
C LEU A 185 -17.57 -9.45 -0.65
N LEU A 186 -18.05 -8.42 -1.31
CA LEU A 186 -17.51 -7.07 -1.21
C LEU A 186 -18.41 -6.20 -0.36
N LEU A 187 -17.82 -5.48 0.59
CA LEU A 187 -18.47 -4.34 1.23
C LEU A 187 -17.85 -3.05 0.69
N VAL A 188 -18.70 -2.13 0.28
CA VAL A 188 -18.31 -0.77 -0.10
C VAL A 188 -18.83 0.16 0.98
N CYS A 189 -17.90 0.80 1.69
CA CYS A 189 -18.20 1.57 2.90
C CYS A 189 -17.81 3.04 2.72
N THR A 190 -18.75 3.93 3.00
CA THR A 190 -18.57 5.38 3.04
C THR A 190 -19.24 5.97 4.30
N ASP A 191 -19.15 7.28 4.47
CA ASP A 191 -19.94 7.99 5.49
C ASP A 191 -21.45 7.93 5.23
N THR A 192 -21.86 7.66 3.98
CA THR A 192 -23.28 7.54 3.59
C THR A 192 -23.86 6.15 3.80
N GLY A 193 -23.05 5.15 4.13
CA GLY A 193 -23.51 3.78 4.40
C GLY A 193 -22.55 2.68 3.92
N THR A 194 -22.95 1.44 4.16
CA THR A 194 -22.22 0.23 3.78
C THR A 194 -23.09 -0.64 2.88
N SER A 195 -22.52 -1.09 1.77
CA SER A 195 -23.25 -1.81 0.73
C SER A 195 -22.57 -3.14 0.41
N ALA A 196 -23.29 -4.24 0.61
CA ALA A 196 -22.80 -5.58 0.32
C ALA A 196 -23.18 -6.02 -1.09
N GLN A 197 -22.22 -6.52 -1.87
CA GLN A 197 -22.43 -7.04 -3.21
C GLN A 197 -21.41 -8.13 -3.56
N VAL A 198 -21.71 -8.94 -4.57
CA VAL A 198 -20.77 -9.93 -5.10
C VAL A 198 -20.41 -9.58 -6.54
N VAL A 199 -19.20 -9.93 -6.92
CA VAL A 199 -18.74 -9.83 -8.32
C VAL A 199 -18.83 -11.20 -8.96
N SER A 200 -19.40 -11.26 -10.17
CA SER A 200 -19.65 -12.52 -10.88
C SER A 200 -19.20 -12.50 -12.34
N GLY A 201 -18.63 -11.40 -12.82
CA GLY A 201 -18.18 -11.24 -14.20
C GLY A 201 -16.91 -10.40 -14.33
N ARG A 202 -16.36 -10.35 -15.56
CA ARG A 202 -15.43 -9.29 -15.96
C ARG A 202 -16.22 -7.97 -15.96
N ASP A 203 -15.62 -6.90 -15.44
CA ASP A 203 -16.22 -5.55 -15.42
C ASP A 203 -17.36 -5.33 -14.40
N SER A 204 -17.20 -5.77 -13.15
CA SER A 204 -18.21 -5.49 -12.12
C SER A 204 -18.06 -4.06 -11.57
N ILE A 205 -19.08 -3.23 -11.81
CA ILE A 205 -19.22 -1.90 -11.21
C ILE A 205 -19.74 -2.06 -9.79
N LEU A 206 -19.03 -1.45 -8.84
CA LEU A 206 -19.45 -1.41 -7.45
C LEU A 206 -20.38 -0.22 -7.20
N TYR A 207 -21.56 -0.48 -6.64
CA TYR A 207 -22.56 0.54 -6.32
C TYR A 207 -22.72 0.73 -4.81
N CYS A 208 -23.27 1.87 -4.42
CA CYS A 208 -23.80 2.12 -3.08
C CYS A 208 -25.32 1.94 -3.04
N ASN A 209 -25.79 1.26 -2.00
CA ASN A 209 -27.19 1.13 -1.65
C ASN A 209 -27.64 2.35 -0.85
N GLN A 210 -28.71 2.99 -1.29
CA GLN A 210 -29.45 3.96 -0.50
C GLN A 210 -30.92 3.56 -0.52
N HIS A 211 -31.37 2.92 0.56
CA HIS A 211 -32.76 2.50 0.75
C HIS A 211 -33.32 1.67 -0.42
N GLY A 212 -32.51 0.74 -0.94
CA GLY A 212 -32.89 -0.18 -2.01
C GLY A 212 -32.62 0.34 -3.42
N TYR A 213 -32.06 1.53 -3.59
CA TYR A 213 -31.64 2.08 -4.87
C TYR A 213 -30.11 2.05 -5.00
N LYS A 214 -29.61 1.72 -6.19
CA LYS A 214 -28.17 1.80 -6.49
C LYS A 214 -27.77 3.19 -6.95
N HIS A 215 -26.64 3.65 -6.44
CA HIS A 215 -26.01 4.91 -6.78
C HIS A 215 -24.54 4.67 -7.15
N THR A 216 -24.04 5.39 -8.16
CA THR A 216 -22.60 5.59 -8.36
C THR A 216 -22.09 6.66 -7.41
N PHE A 217 -20.78 6.87 -7.39
CA PHE A 217 -20.19 7.96 -6.63
C PHE A 217 -20.17 9.24 -7.43
N THR A 218 -20.23 10.36 -6.71
CA THR A 218 -19.91 11.68 -7.24
C THR A 218 -18.84 12.29 -6.35
N ALA A 219 -17.95 13.08 -6.91
CA ALA A 219 -16.94 13.81 -6.15
C ALA A 219 -16.97 15.29 -6.50
N GLN A 220 -16.65 16.13 -5.51
CA GLN A 220 -16.41 17.55 -5.69
C GLN A 220 -15.14 17.97 -4.95
N ARG A 221 -14.54 19.09 -5.36
CA ARG A 221 -13.40 19.69 -4.66
C ARG A 221 -13.77 20.05 -3.21
N LEU A 222 -12.86 19.86 -2.26
CA LEU A 222 -13.06 20.24 -0.86
C LEU A 222 -13.37 21.74 -0.71
N SER A 223 -12.66 22.60 -1.45
CA SER A 223 -12.92 24.03 -1.50
C SER A 223 -14.37 24.35 -1.93
N ALA A 224 -14.88 23.68 -2.96
CA ALA A 224 -16.25 23.83 -3.43
C ALA A 224 -17.28 23.27 -2.42
N ASP A 225 -17.02 22.12 -1.80
CA ASP A 225 -17.86 21.56 -0.74
C ASP A 225 -17.96 22.52 0.47
N ARG A 226 -16.85 23.14 0.86
CA ARG A 226 -16.79 24.13 1.96
C ARG A 226 -17.55 25.41 1.60
N ALA A 227 -17.38 25.91 0.39
CA ALA A 227 -18.13 27.07 -0.10
C ALA A 227 -19.64 26.82 -0.09
N ASN A 228 -20.09 25.64 -0.55
CA ASN A 228 -21.50 25.24 -0.54
C ASN A 228 -22.09 25.14 0.88
N ARG A 229 -21.26 24.84 1.89
CA ARG A 229 -21.65 24.80 3.30
C ARG A 229 -21.50 26.15 4.02
N GLY A 230 -20.99 27.19 3.36
CA GLY A 230 -20.75 28.51 3.96
C GLY A 230 -19.65 28.51 5.02
N VAL A 231 -18.66 27.62 4.92
CA VAL A 231 -17.50 27.55 5.84
C VAL A 231 -16.20 27.98 5.15
N ALA A 232 -15.15 28.23 5.93
CA ALA A 232 -13.84 28.62 5.40
C ALA A 232 -13.32 27.57 4.39
N THR A 233 -12.85 28.02 3.22
CA THR A 233 -12.44 27.15 2.10
C THR A 233 -11.02 26.60 2.25
N THR A 234 -10.20 27.21 3.10
CA THR A 234 -8.80 26.83 3.35
C THR A 234 -8.62 26.21 4.75
N GLY A 235 -7.50 25.51 4.96
CA GLY A 235 -7.17 24.87 6.23
C GLY A 235 -7.34 23.35 6.23
N ALA A 236 -6.88 22.72 7.31
CA ALA A 236 -6.91 21.26 7.50
C ALA A 236 -8.34 20.70 7.44
N MET A 237 -8.48 19.44 7.05
CA MET A 237 -9.79 18.78 7.06
C MET A 237 -10.28 18.57 8.49
N THR A 238 -11.58 18.74 8.68
CA THR A 238 -12.29 18.29 9.89
C THR A 238 -12.48 16.77 9.84
N ALA A 239 -12.72 16.13 11.00
CA ALA A 239 -12.99 14.69 11.05
C ALA A 239 -14.17 14.24 10.15
N ASN A 240 -15.16 15.11 9.95
CA ASN A 240 -16.28 14.83 9.04
C ASN A 240 -15.88 14.94 7.55
N GLU A 241 -14.95 15.84 7.21
CA GLU A 241 -14.39 15.92 5.86
C GLU A 241 -13.46 14.73 5.58
N GLU A 242 -12.69 14.29 6.58
CA GLU A 242 -11.86 13.09 6.46
C GLU A 242 -12.71 11.83 6.22
N ALA A 243 -13.84 11.69 6.92
CA ALA A 243 -14.79 10.59 6.71
C ALA A 243 -15.41 10.59 5.30
N ARG A 244 -15.44 11.74 4.62
CA ARG A 244 -15.94 11.91 3.24
C ARG A 244 -14.84 11.87 2.19
N ASN A 245 -13.57 11.70 2.58
CA ASN A 245 -12.42 11.72 1.65
C ASN A 245 -11.92 10.32 1.26
N TYR A 246 -12.57 9.25 1.71
CA TYR A 246 -12.20 7.90 1.34
C TYR A 246 -13.42 7.01 1.09
N VAL A 247 -13.17 5.95 0.32
CA VAL A 247 -14.05 4.80 0.19
C VAL A 247 -13.26 3.60 0.71
N MET A 248 -13.87 2.83 1.59
CA MET A 248 -13.28 1.60 2.12
C MET A 248 -13.91 0.40 1.41
N ILE A 249 -13.09 -0.37 0.69
CA ILE A 249 -13.48 -1.59 -0.01
C ILE A 249 -13.02 -2.78 0.83
N ILE A 250 -13.95 -3.64 1.25
CA ILE A 250 -13.66 -4.81 2.07
C ILE A 250 -13.97 -6.07 1.27
N GLN A 251 -12.98 -6.93 1.08
CA GLN A 251 -13.12 -8.23 0.45
C GLN A 251 -13.18 -9.32 1.52
N ILE A 252 -14.28 -10.08 1.52
CA ILE A 252 -14.54 -11.17 2.46
C ILE A 252 -14.53 -12.47 1.66
N PRO A 253 -13.51 -13.33 1.81
CA PRO A 253 -13.44 -14.60 1.10
C PRO A 253 -14.62 -15.52 1.43
N LEU A 254 -15.20 -16.12 0.39
CA LEU A 254 -16.35 -17.02 0.44
C LEU A 254 -15.96 -18.45 0.04
N VAL A 255 -16.64 -19.42 0.64
CA VAL A 255 -16.49 -20.83 0.25
C VAL A 255 -17.04 -21.00 -1.16
N LYS A 256 -16.18 -21.43 -2.09
CA LYS A 256 -16.60 -21.69 -3.46
C LYS A 256 -17.45 -22.95 -3.52
N ARG A 257 -18.55 -22.89 -4.26
CA ARG A 257 -19.28 -24.10 -4.66
C ARG A 257 -18.40 -24.91 -5.61
N ALA A 258 -18.19 -26.18 -5.30
CA ALA A 258 -17.53 -27.11 -6.20
C ALA A 258 -18.30 -27.13 -7.52
N THR A 259 -17.63 -26.81 -8.62
CA THR A 259 -18.16 -27.12 -9.94
C THR A 259 -18.20 -28.63 -10.04
N ALA A 260 -19.39 -29.22 -10.13
CA ALA A 260 -19.56 -30.61 -10.49
C ALA A 260 -19.00 -30.80 -11.91
N PHE A 261 -17.70 -31.07 -12.01
CA PHE A 261 -17.14 -31.65 -13.21
C PHE A 261 -17.68 -33.07 -13.27
N GLY A 262 -18.63 -33.30 -14.17
CA GLY A 262 -19.06 -34.65 -14.53
C GLY A 262 -17.81 -35.46 -14.87
N GLY A 263 -17.63 -36.58 -14.16
CA GLY A 263 -16.52 -37.48 -14.36
C GLY A 263 -16.46 -37.94 -15.82
N GLN A 264 -15.42 -37.51 -16.52
CA GLN A 264 -14.83 -38.26 -17.62
C GLN A 264 -13.40 -38.53 -17.20
N SER A 265 -13.17 -39.77 -16.75
CA SER A 265 -11.87 -40.33 -16.47
C SER A 265 -10.97 -40.15 -17.70
N PHE A 266 -9.94 -39.31 -17.60
CA PHE A 266 -8.81 -39.40 -18.52
C PHE A 266 -7.88 -40.50 -18.00
N SER A 267 -8.06 -41.68 -18.59
CA SER A 267 -7.16 -42.83 -18.46
C SER A 267 -5.76 -42.42 -18.87
N SER A 268 -4.81 -42.77 -18.00
CA SER A 268 -3.38 -42.69 -18.22
C SER A 268 -2.94 -43.63 -19.35
N THR A 269 -2.84 -43.13 -20.58
CA THR A 269 -1.92 -43.71 -21.56
C THR A 269 -1.58 -42.73 -22.67
N SER A 270 -0.27 -42.64 -22.94
CA SER A 270 0.39 -42.21 -24.18
C SER A 270 0.33 -40.74 -24.62
N GLY A 271 1.51 -40.10 -24.69
CA GLY A 271 1.76 -39.04 -25.67
C GLY A 271 2.60 -37.84 -25.23
N PHE A 272 3.79 -38.07 -24.68
CA PHE A 272 4.84 -37.04 -24.67
C PHE A 272 5.20 -36.68 -26.12
N CYS A 273 4.99 -35.43 -26.53
CA CYS A 273 5.66 -34.84 -27.69
C CYS A 273 6.46 -33.62 -27.24
N ALA A 274 7.74 -33.88 -26.96
CA ALA A 274 8.79 -32.88 -27.00
C ALA A 274 8.94 -32.37 -28.44
N PHE A 275 9.03 -31.05 -28.62
CA PHE A 275 9.66 -30.49 -29.82
C PHE A 275 10.92 -29.76 -29.40
N GLY A 276 12.03 -30.34 -29.83
CA GLY A 276 13.39 -29.98 -29.47
C GLY A 276 13.92 -28.78 -30.24
N ALA A 277 15.05 -28.30 -29.71
CA ALA A 277 15.96 -27.39 -30.36
C ALA A 277 16.55 -28.02 -31.64
N SER A 278 16.60 -27.24 -32.72
CA SER A 278 17.54 -27.45 -33.82
C SER A 278 18.18 -26.11 -34.18
N SER A 279 19.51 -26.12 -34.22
CA SER A 279 20.41 -25.01 -34.52
C SER A 279 20.54 -24.71 -36.01
N ALA A 280 20.99 -23.48 -36.28
CA ALA A 280 21.66 -22.95 -37.48
C ALA A 280 20.80 -22.14 -38.47
N GLY A 281 21.22 -20.89 -38.69
CA GLY A 281 20.70 -19.99 -39.71
C GLY A 281 20.94 -18.52 -39.40
N THR A 282 22.21 -18.09 -39.42
CA THR A 282 22.61 -16.68 -39.42
C THR A 282 22.08 -15.95 -40.66
N THR A 283 21.14 -15.03 -40.48
CA THR A 283 20.96 -13.86 -41.36
C THR A 283 20.60 -12.64 -40.51
N ALA A 284 21.51 -11.68 -40.50
CA ALA A 284 21.32 -10.38 -39.87
C ALA A 284 20.29 -9.57 -40.66
N PHE A 285 19.16 -9.26 -40.03
CA PHE A 285 18.29 -8.17 -40.45
C PHE A 285 18.30 -7.11 -39.35
N SER A 286 19.16 -6.12 -39.53
CA SER A 286 19.12 -4.86 -38.81
C SER A 286 17.86 -4.09 -39.22
N CYS A 287 17.01 -3.75 -38.25
CA CYS A 287 16.01 -2.70 -38.39
C CYS A 287 16.13 -1.74 -37.19
N PRO A 288 15.96 -0.43 -37.41
CA PRO A 288 16.62 0.59 -36.62
C PRO A 288 15.91 0.84 -35.30
N MET A 289 16.69 0.95 -34.23
CA MET A 289 16.28 1.69 -33.03
C MET A 289 16.07 3.14 -33.47
N SER A 290 14.81 3.55 -33.72
CA SER A 290 14.50 4.98 -33.72
C SER A 290 14.64 5.47 -32.29
N ALA A 291 15.65 6.32 -32.09
CA ALA A 291 15.72 7.18 -30.94
C ALA A 291 14.38 7.88 -30.78
N THR A 292 13.75 7.72 -29.61
CA THR A 292 12.62 8.57 -29.24
C THR A 292 13.14 10.00 -29.16
N ASP A 293 12.76 10.81 -30.14
CA ASP A 293 12.96 12.25 -30.09
C ASP A 293 12.36 12.78 -28.80
N SER A 294 13.24 13.32 -27.97
CA SER A 294 12.88 14.08 -26.78
C SER A 294 12.35 15.42 -27.27
N VAL A 295 11.07 15.50 -27.62
CA VAL A 295 10.39 16.78 -27.83
C VAL A 295 10.18 17.44 -26.47
N ALA A 296 11.24 18.11 -25.99
CA ALA A 296 11.15 19.10 -24.94
C ALA A 296 10.44 20.33 -25.51
N PHE A 297 9.11 20.30 -25.58
CA PHE A 297 8.34 21.53 -25.65
C PHE A 297 8.51 22.22 -24.31
N GLY A 298 9.10 23.42 -24.32
CA GLY A 298 9.06 24.37 -23.22
C GLY A 298 7.62 24.78 -22.95
N ALA A 299 6.85 23.89 -22.31
CA ALA A 299 5.62 24.24 -21.65
C ALA A 299 6.00 24.86 -20.32
N ILE A 300 5.50 26.07 -20.04
CA ILE A 300 5.44 26.58 -18.68
C ILE A 300 4.77 25.48 -17.86
N ALA A 301 5.51 24.84 -16.94
CA ALA A 301 4.98 23.74 -16.14
C ALA A 301 3.72 24.25 -15.44
N ALA A 302 2.56 23.74 -15.86
CA ALA A 302 1.28 24.19 -15.32
C ALA A 302 1.30 23.97 -13.81
N LYS A 303 0.88 24.97 -13.03
CA LYS A 303 0.87 24.86 -11.57
C LYS A 303 -0.05 23.69 -11.15
N PRO A 304 0.39 22.79 -10.25
CA PRO A 304 -0.46 21.76 -9.67
C PRO A 304 -1.71 22.37 -9.04
N ASP A 305 -2.86 21.75 -9.25
CA ASP A 305 -4.16 22.19 -8.72
C ASP A 305 -4.84 21.11 -7.85
N VAL A 306 -4.02 20.22 -7.28
CA VAL A 306 -4.47 19.08 -6.50
C VAL A 306 -5.00 19.52 -5.14
N GLU A 307 -6.19 19.04 -4.78
CA GLU A 307 -6.77 19.17 -3.44
C GLU A 307 -7.57 17.92 -3.06
N ALA A 308 -7.99 17.80 -1.80
CA ALA A 308 -8.85 16.70 -1.37
C ALA A 308 -10.22 16.73 -2.10
N ALA A 309 -10.72 15.55 -2.48
CA ALA A 309 -12.06 15.41 -3.05
C ALA A 309 -13.05 14.89 -2.00
N MET A 310 -14.23 15.48 -1.93
CA MET A 310 -15.34 15.02 -1.10
C MET A 310 -16.22 14.07 -1.91
N VAL A 311 -16.29 12.82 -1.46
CA VAL A 311 -17.12 11.78 -2.06
C VAL A 311 -18.56 11.92 -1.55
N GLY A 312 -19.51 11.71 -2.45
CA GLY A 312 -20.93 11.59 -2.17
C GLY A 312 -21.59 10.61 -3.13
N LEU A 313 -22.92 10.54 -3.06
CA LEU A 313 -23.72 9.70 -3.94
C LEU A 313 -24.23 10.48 -5.15
N GLY A 314 -24.10 9.87 -6.33
CA GLY A 314 -24.71 10.37 -7.56
C GLY A 314 -26.22 10.14 -7.58
N LYS A 315 -26.83 10.28 -8.77
CA LYS A 315 -28.26 10.03 -8.96
C LYS A 315 -28.60 8.53 -8.81
N ALA A 316 -29.81 8.22 -8.38
CA ALA A 316 -30.31 6.84 -8.32
C ALA A 316 -30.38 6.22 -9.73
N GLN A 317 -29.92 4.98 -9.88
CA GLN A 317 -29.83 4.26 -11.17
C GLN A 317 -30.67 2.97 -11.18
N GLY A 318 -31.76 2.95 -10.41
CA GLY A 318 -32.67 1.81 -10.28
C GLY A 318 -32.43 0.99 -9.01
N ALA A 319 -33.00 -0.21 -8.97
CA ALA A 319 -32.95 -1.08 -7.80
C ALA A 319 -31.51 -1.56 -7.50
N PHE A 320 -31.16 -1.59 -6.21
CA PHE A 320 -29.90 -2.16 -5.75
C PHE A 320 -29.89 -3.67 -5.99
N PRO A 321 -28.80 -4.23 -6.56
CA PRO A 321 -28.75 -5.65 -6.87
C PRO A 321 -28.83 -6.49 -5.59
N GLY A 322 -29.69 -7.51 -5.60
CA GLY A 322 -29.74 -8.49 -4.52
C GLY A 322 -28.51 -9.40 -4.53
N LEU A 323 -28.24 -10.04 -3.40
CA LEU A 323 -27.17 -11.02 -3.28
C LEU A 323 -27.66 -12.39 -3.79
N PRO A 324 -27.12 -12.91 -4.91
CA PRO A 324 -27.50 -14.21 -5.42
C PRO A 324 -27.06 -15.31 -4.45
N ASN A 325 -27.91 -16.32 -4.23
CA ASN A 325 -27.62 -17.47 -3.36
C ASN A 325 -27.27 -17.10 -1.90
N ALA A 326 -27.75 -15.95 -1.40
CA ALA A 326 -27.40 -15.41 -0.08
C ALA A 326 -27.60 -16.40 1.07
N SER A 327 -28.63 -17.26 1.01
CA SER A 327 -28.92 -18.28 2.04
C SER A 327 -27.88 -19.39 2.15
N SER A 328 -27.06 -19.59 1.11
CA SER A 328 -26.01 -20.62 1.05
C SER A 328 -24.60 -20.05 1.06
N MET A 329 -24.48 -18.73 1.16
CA MET A 329 -23.20 -18.05 1.21
C MET A 329 -22.54 -18.35 2.56
N ALA A 330 -21.25 -18.65 2.54
CA ALA A 330 -20.49 -18.93 3.76
C ALA A 330 -19.09 -18.31 3.66
N ARG A 331 -18.65 -17.70 4.76
CA ARG A 331 -17.28 -17.19 4.98
C ARG A 331 -16.26 -18.33 4.87
N ASP A 332 -15.18 -18.13 4.13
CA ASP A 332 -14.04 -19.06 4.06
C ASP A 332 -12.87 -18.64 4.98
N PRO A 333 -12.80 -19.14 6.22
CA PRO A 333 -11.82 -18.68 7.21
C PRO A 333 -10.38 -19.10 6.89
N GLN A 334 -10.12 -19.86 5.82
CA GLN A 334 -8.77 -20.14 5.36
C GLN A 334 -8.05 -18.89 4.87
N TYR A 335 -8.79 -17.90 4.37
CA TYR A 335 -8.26 -16.66 3.82
C TYR A 335 -8.69 -15.46 4.66
N PRO A 336 -7.81 -14.48 4.90
CA PRO A 336 -8.12 -13.30 5.71
C PRO A 336 -9.08 -12.35 4.99
N ILE A 337 -9.72 -11.48 5.79
CA ILE A 337 -10.47 -10.33 5.27
C ILE A 337 -9.47 -9.25 4.82
N ARG A 338 -9.64 -8.72 3.61
CA ARG A 338 -8.83 -7.63 3.04
C ARG A 338 -9.62 -6.33 3.06
N VAL A 339 -9.01 -5.25 3.53
CA VAL A 339 -9.60 -3.90 3.62
C VAL A 339 -8.69 -2.94 2.88
N THR A 340 -9.25 -2.21 1.92
CA THR A 340 -8.51 -1.22 1.14
C THR A 340 -9.12 0.16 1.35
N ILE A 341 -8.34 1.06 1.94
CA ILE A 341 -8.71 2.45 2.16
C ILE A 341 -8.20 3.27 0.98
N GLN A 342 -9.13 3.76 0.16
CA GLN A 342 -8.84 4.55 -1.02
C GLN A 342 -9.17 6.02 -0.79
N PHE A 343 -8.14 6.87 -0.68
CA PHE A 343 -8.28 8.32 -0.55
C PHE A 343 -8.47 8.99 -1.92
N TYR A 344 -9.21 10.11 -1.97
CA TYR A 344 -9.49 10.81 -3.22
C TYR A 344 -8.94 12.23 -3.26
N GLN A 345 -8.32 12.57 -4.39
CA GLN A 345 -7.84 13.89 -4.73
C GLN A 345 -8.53 14.40 -5.99
N ALA A 346 -8.80 15.69 -6.07
CA ALA A 346 -9.35 16.37 -7.22
C ALA A 346 -8.22 17.10 -7.96
N THR A 347 -8.20 17.03 -9.29
CA THR A 347 -7.33 17.84 -10.15
C THR A 347 -7.97 18.03 -11.52
N SER A 348 -7.80 19.20 -12.13
CA SER A 348 -8.29 19.48 -13.48
C SER A 348 -7.22 19.25 -14.54
N ASN A 349 -5.94 19.28 -14.15
CA ASN A 349 -4.80 19.28 -15.06
C ASN A 349 -3.92 18.02 -14.97
N GLY A 350 -4.11 17.18 -13.96
CA GLY A 350 -3.30 15.97 -13.77
C GLY A 350 -1.84 16.27 -13.45
N VAL A 351 -1.53 17.46 -12.93
CA VAL A 351 -0.17 17.86 -12.55
C VAL A 351 -0.01 17.76 -11.04
N VAL A 352 1.04 17.07 -10.60
CA VAL A 352 1.40 16.90 -9.19
C VAL A 352 2.74 17.56 -8.88
N SER A 353 3.10 17.64 -7.60
CA SER A 353 4.40 18.10 -7.12
C SER A 353 4.99 17.09 -6.13
N PRO A 354 6.29 17.14 -5.80
CA PRO A 354 6.86 16.25 -4.80
C PRO A 354 6.23 16.46 -3.42
N GLU A 355 5.82 17.68 -3.07
CA GLU A 355 5.13 17.99 -1.82
C GLU A 355 3.75 17.34 -1.76
N ILE A 356 2.99 17.37 -2.87
CA ILE A 356 1.69 16.70 -2.97
C ILE A 356 1.87 15.19 -2.78
N ILE A 357 2.83 14.58 -3.48
CA ILE A 357 3.07 13.14 -3.39
C ILE A 357 3.53 12.73 -1.98
N HIS A 358 4.45 13.48 -1.38
CA HIS A 358 4.92 13.22 -0.02
C HIS A 358 3.79 13.40 1.02
N GLY A 359 2.94 14.43 0.85
CA GLY A 359 1.78 14.64 1.71
C GLY A 359 0.78 13.47 1.65
N LEU A 360 0.51 12.95 0.44
CA LEU A 360 -0.33 11.76 0.26
C LEU A 360 0.31 10.51 0.85
N ALA A 361 1.62 10.33 0.67
CA ALA A 361 2.36 9.23 1.27
C ALA A 361 2.24 9.23 2.79
N ASN A 362 2.45 10.39 3.43
CA ASN A 362 2.29 10.55 4.89
C ASN A 362 0.86 10.24 5.34
N LYS A 363 -0.15 10.79 4.65
CA LYS A 363 -1.56 10.51 4.96
C LYS A 363 -1.89 9.01 4.86
N MET A 364 -1.36 8.33 3.85
CA MET A 364 -1.52 6.89 3.69
C MET A 364 -0.78 6.10 4.77
N ASP A 365 0.37 6.59 5.24
CA ASP A 365 1.19 5.96 6.27
C ASP A 365 0.59 6.14 7.67
N GLU A 366 -0.10 7.27 7.93
CA GLU A 366 -0.78 7.56 9.20
C GLU A 366 -1.80 6.48 9.60
N VAL A 367 -2.38 5.76 8.63
CA VAL A 367 -3.27 4.61 8.92
C VAL A 367 -2.55 3.54 9.75
N LYS A 368 -1.23 3.37 9.58
CA LYS A 368 -0.41 2.41 10.35
C LYS A 368 -0.43 2.67 11.85
N THR A 369 -0.75 3.88 12.29
CA THR A 369 -0.90 4.19 13.73
C THR A 369 -2.01 3.37 14.40
N ASN A 370 -2.97 2.87 13.62
CA ASN A 370 -4.05 2.00 14.08
C ASN A 370 -3.70 0.50 14.01
N ALA A 371 -2.54 0.14 13.46
CA ALA A 371 -2.15 -1.23 13.20
C ALA A 371 -1.36 -1.86 14.36
N SER A 372 -1.62 -3.15 14.61
CA SER A 372 -0.84 -3.96 15.55
C SER A 372 0.39 -4.60 14.90
N TRP A 373 0.41 -4.67 13.57
CA TRP A 373 1.49 -5.27 12.78
C TRP A 373 1.50 -4.70 11.36
N TRP A 374 2.65 -4.69 10.70
CA TRP A 374 2.78 -4.42 9.27
C TRP A 374 3.89 -5.26 8.65
N GLY A 375 3.74 -5.59 7.37
CA GLY A 375 4.67 -6.42 6.62
C GLY A 375 4.21 -6.56 5.18
N SER A 376 4.57 -7.65 4.51
CA SER A 376 4.13 -7.95 3.15
C SER A 376 3.41 -9.30 3.10
N LEU A 377 2.40 -9.40 2.23
CA LEU A 377 1.77 -10.67 1.92
C LEU A 377 2.63 -11.54 1.00
N VAL A 378 3.45 -10.93 0.14
CA VAL A 378 4.09 -11.61 -1.01
C VAL A 378 5.59 -11.59 -1.01
N THR A 379 6.22 -10.64 -0.33
CA THR A 379 7.65 -10.72 -0.07
C THR A 379 7.84 -11.45 1.25
N PRO A 380 8.76 -12.45 1.31
CA PRO A 380 8.99 -13.20 2.54
C PRO A 380 9.35 -12.24 3.66
N SER A 381 8.75 -12.46 4.83
CA SER A 381 9.18 -11.80 6.07
C SER A 381 10.68 -11.99 6.21
N THR A 382 11.43 -10.90 6.06
CA THR A 382 12.86 -10.91 6.34
C THR A 382 13.07 -11.39 7.78
N LEU A 383 13.96 -12.37 7.99
CA LEU A 383 14.27 -13.00 9.28
C LEU A 383 14.12 -12.03 10.46
N GLY A 384 13.01 -12.16 11.22
CA GLY A 384 12.75 -11.36 12.42
C GLY A 384 11.39 -10.67 12.48
N THR A 385 10.68 -10.47 11.36
CA THR A 385 9.25 -10.11 11.44
C THR A 385 8.48 -11.33 11.92
N PRO A 386 7.61 -11.23 12.95
CA PRO A 386 6.68 -12.30 13.28
C PRO A 386 6.00 -12.75 11.99
N ALA A 387 5.84 -14.07 11.83
CA ALA A 387 4.98 -14.59 10.78
C ALA A 387 3.68 -13.79 10.85
N GLY A 388 3.26 -13.18 9.73
CA GLY A 388 2.05 -12.36 9.72
C GLY A 388 0.90 -13.16 10.34
N PRO A 389 -0.12 -12.50 10.92
CA PRO A 389 -1.18 -13.17 11.69
C PRO A 389 -1.94 -14.30 10.95
N PHE A 390 -1.72 -14.41 9.63
CA PHE A 390 -2.32 -15.40 8.75
C PHE A 390 -1.30 -16.29 8.02
N ALA A 391 -0.04 -16.35 8.48
CA ALA A 391 0.92 -17.31 7.95
C ALA A 391 0.36 -18.73 8.12
N PRO A 392 0.53 -19.62 7.13
CA PRO A 392 0.14 -21.02 7.28
C PRO A 392 0.84 -21.59 8.52
N PRO A 393 0.14 -22.40 9.34
CA PRO A 393 0.80 -23.07 10.46
C PRO A 393 2.00 -23.87 9.93
N PRO A 394 3.11 -23.98 10.68
CA PRO A 394 4.21 -24.84 10.29
C PRO A 394 3.67 -26.27 10.22
N THR A 395 3.43 -26.77 9.01
CA THR A 395 3.03 -28.15 8.79
C THR A 395 4.21 -29.04 9.15
N GLY A 396 4.15 -29.62 10.34
CA GLY A 396 5.04 -30.68 10.75
C GLY A 396 4.88 -31.90 9.84
N ALA A 397 6.04 -32.43 9.43
CA ALA A 397 6.27 -33.80 9.01
C ALA A 397 5.45 -34.34 7.80
N SER A 398 5.99 -34.15 6.60
CA SER A 398 6.26 -35.25 5.66
C SER A 398 7.24 -34.76 4.59
N GLY A 399 8.27 -35.55 4.31
CA GLY A 399 9.54 -35.14 3.68
C GLY A 399 9.46 -34.50 2.28
N PRO A 400 10.58 -33.88 1.83
CA PRO A 400 10.61 -33.13 0.59
C PRO A 400 10.57 -34.04 -0.63
N LEU A 401 9.60 -33.82 -1.51
CA LEU A 401 9.75 -34.14 -2.93
C LEU A 401 10.66 -33.06 -3.57
N PRO A 402 11.55 -33.42 -4.50
CA PRO A 402 12.52 -32.47 -5.03
C PRO A 402 11.82 -31.47 -5.96
N ALA A 403 11.76 -30.21 -5.54
CA ALA A 403 11.50 -29.10 -6.44
C ALA A 403 12.76 -28.85 -7.31
N PRO A 404 12.61 -28.47 -8.59
CA PRO A 404 13.75 -28.14 -9.44
C PRO A 404 14.49 -26.92 -8.87
N ALA A 405 15.78 -27.10 -8.60
CA ALA A 405 16.65 -26.07 -8.04
C ALA A 405 16.91 -24.98 -9.09
N PHE A 406 16.15 -23.89 -9.03
CA PHE A 406 16.60 -22.60 -9.55
C PHE A 406 17.23 -21.83 -8.39
N SER A 407 18.55 -21.89 -8.31
CA SER A 407 19.36 -21.06 -7.43
C SER A 407 19.33 -19.61 -7.91
N PHE A 408 18.42 -18.81 -7.38
CA PHE A 408 18.56 -17.36 -7.40
C PHE A 408 19.63 -16.96 -6.37
N PRO A 409 20.42 -15.90 -6.65
CA PRO A 409 21.43 -15.45 -5.71
C PRO A 409 20.77 -15.08 -4.37
N PRO A 410 21.40 -15.40 -3.23
CA PRO A 410 20.82 -15.13 -1.92
C PRO A 410 20.47 -13.65 -1.78
N PRO A 411 19.43 -13.30 -1.00
CA PRO A 411 19.11 -11.91 -0.70
C PRO A 411 20.38 -11.21 -0.20
N VAL A 412 20.82 -10.20 -0.96
CA VAL A 412 22.05 -9.46 -0.63
C VAL A 412 21.81 -8.80 0.71
N ASN A 413 22.55 -9.25 1.70
CA ASN A 413 22.53 -8.67 3.02
C ASN A 413 22.99 -7.21 2.92
N PRO A 414 22.14 -6.22 3.26
CA PRO A 414 22.52 -4.81 3.13
C PRO A 414 23.70 -4.43 4.05
N HIS A 415 24.04 -5.27 5.02
CA HIS A 415 25.12 -5.09 5.98
C HIS A 415 26.27 -6.09 5.79
N GLU A 416 26.44 -6.61 4.57
CA GLU A 416 27.58 -7.47 4.22
C GLU A 416 28.92 -6.82 4.61
N GLY A 417 29.78 -7.59 5.30
CA GLY A 417 31.08 -7.11 5.81
C GLY A 417 31.03 -6.34 7.13
N VAL A 418 29.86 -6.21 7.76
CA VAL A 418 29.74 -5.61 9.10
C VAL A 418 29.64 -6.71 10.16
N PHE A 419 30.49 -6.65 11.19
CA PHE A 419 30.49 -7.59 12.31
C PHE A 419 29.61 -7.11 13.47
N CYS A 420 28.99 -8.07 14.16
CA CYS A 420 28.31 -7.85 15.43
C CYS A 420 29.32 -7.97 16.57
N ASP A 421 29.48 -6.95 17.40
CA ASP A 421 30.41 -6.94 18.55
C ASP A 421 29.99 -7.90 19.68
N VAL A 422 28.73 -8.33 19.69
CA VAL A 422 28.20 -9.26 20.70
C VAL A 422 28.49 -10.71 20.33
N CYS A 423 28.02 -11.17 19.16
CA CYS A 423 28.22 -12.57 18.74
C CYS A 423 29.51 -12.80 17.93
N ARG A 424 30.23 -11.73 17.56
CA ARG A 424 31.44 -11.75 16.72
C ARG A 424 31.27 -12.44 15.36
N GLN A 425 30.04 -12.50 14.87
CA GLN A 425 29.71 -12.98 13.54
C GLN A 425 29.35 -11.79 12.65
N ASP A 426 29.47 -11.96 11.34
CA ASP A 426 28.88 -11.04 10.38
C ASP A 426 27.38 -10.86 10.69
N ILE A 427 26.91 -9.62 10.64
CA ILE A 427 25.50 -9.29 10.77
C ILE A 427 24.80 -9.82 9.54
N LYS A 428 24.26 -11.04 9.59
CA LYS A 428 23.45 -11.64 8.52
C LYS A 428 21.97 -11.20 8.57
N THR A 429 21.59 -10.43 9.59
CA THR A 429 20.23 -9.89 9.73
C THR A 429 20.05 -8.67 8.83
N PRO A 430 18.83 -8.42 8.32
CA PRO A 430 18.51 -7.21 7.54
C PRO A 430 18.63 -5.91 8.36
N GLU A 431 18.74 -6.05 9.67
CA GLU A 431 18.83 -4.95 10.62
C GLU A 431 20.18 -4.98 11.33
N ARG A 432 20.83 -3.83 11.36
CA ARG A 432 22.05 -3.54 12.10
C ARG A 432 21.74 -2.47 13.13
N PHE A 433 22.12 -2.69 14.38
CA PHE A 433 21.97 -1.72 15.45
C PHE A 433 23.32 -1.09 15.75
N LYS A 434 23.44 0.21 15.52
CA LYS A 434 24.68 0.95 15.76
C LYS A 434 24.55 1.82 17.00
N CYS A 435 25.52 1.74 17.90
CA CYS A 435 25.55 2.61 19.07
C CYS A 435 25.91 4.05 18.67
N LEU A 436 25.18 5.02 19.23
CA LEU A 436 25.49 6.45 19.05
C LEU A 436 26.59 6.92 20.00
N CYS A 437 26.76 6.28 21.16
CA CYS A 437 27.80 6.63 22.14
C CYS A 437 29.16 5.97 21.88
N CYS A 438 29.16 4.75 21.35
CA CYS A 438 30.38 4.00 21.08
C CYS A 438 30.86 4.21 19.64
N PRO A 439 32.17 4.46 19.42
CA PRO A 439 32.69 4.77 18.08
C PRO A 439 32.48 3.66 17.04
N ASN A 440 32.54 2.40 17.47
CA ASN A 440 32.49 1.22 16.62
C ASN A 440 31.75 0.06 17.29
N PHE A 441 30.55 0.33 17.82
CA PHE A 441 29.71 -0.75 18.33
C PHE A 441 28.53 -0.97 17.41
N ASP A 442 28.41 -2.20 16.94
CA ASP A 442 27.39 -2.71 16.04
C ASP A 442 26.87 -4.06 16.56
N ALA A 443 25.55 -4.21 16.59
CA ALA A 443 24.89 -5.43 17.04
C ALA A 443 23.86 -5.91 16.00
N CYS A 444 23.75 -7.22 15.82
CA CYS A 444 22.65 -7.79 15.05
C CYS A 444 21.36 -7.80 15.87
N ALA A 445 20.21 -7.89 15.18
CA ALA A 445 18.90 -7.89 15.82
C ALA A 445 18.73 -8.98 16.89
N SER A 446 19.28 -10.17 16.65
CA SER A 446 19.19 -11.28 17.62
C SER A 446 19.95 -11.00 18.91
N CYS A 447 21.09 -10.30 18.85
CA CYS A 447 21.85 -9.95 20.04
C CYS A 447 21.17 -8.84 20.85
N VAL A 448 20.60 -7.83 20.19
CA VAL A 448 19.88 -6.74 20.86
C VAL A 448 18.60 -7.25 21.55
N ASN A 449 17.90 -8.21 20.92
CA ASN A 449 16.68 -8.80 21.47
C ASN A 449 16.93 -9.90 22.52
N SER A 450 18.19 -10.19 22.83
CA SER A 450 18.54 -11.13 23.90
C SER A 450 18.22 -10.52 25.26
N LEU A 451 17.63 -11.30 26.17
CA LEU A 451 17.37 -10.91 27.56
C LEU A 451 18.65 -10.49 28.31
N ALA A 452 19.82 -10.91 27.82
CA ALA A 452 21.13 -10.57 28.36
C ALA A 452 21.99 -9.86 27.31
N PHE A 453 21.53 -8.72 26.78
CA PHE A 453 22.32 -7.89 25.87
C PHE A 453 23.48 -7.19 26.61
N PRO A 454 24.76 -7.53 26.32
CA PRO A 454 25.90 -7.07 27.09
C PRO A 454 26.39 -5.69 26.61
N HIS A 455 25.53 -4.67 26.72
CA HIS A 455 25.84 -3.28 26.40
C HIS A 455 25.08 -2.33 27.35
N PRO A 456 25.63 -1.16 27.72
CA PRO A 456 24.93 -0.23 28.61
C PRO A 456 23.55 0.17 28.05
N ALA A 457 22.49 -0.03 28.83
CA ALA A 457 21.13 0.35 28.44
C ALA A 457 20.95 1.87 28.27
N THR A 458 21.86 2.67 28.84
CA THR A 458 21.89 4.13 28.68
C THR A 458 22.38 4.57 27.30
N HIS A 459 22.99 3.68 26.51
CA HIS A 459 23.45 4.00 25.16
C HIS A 459 22.34 3.81 24.14
N PRO A 460 21.84 4.87 23.49
CA PRO A 460 20.85 4.72 22.43
C PRO A 460 21.45 4.02 21.21
N LEU A 461 20.68 3.06 20.68
CA LEU A 461 21.01 2.32 19.48
C LEU A 461 20.19 2.82 18.30
N LEU A 462 20.87 3.12 17.19
CA LEU A 462 20.25 3.44 15.91
C LEU A 462 20.00 2.16 15.12
N ARG A 463 18.73 1.89 14.78
CA ARG A 463 18.35 0.77 13.91
C ARG A 463 18.54 1.15 12.44
N LEU A 464 19.42 0.44 11.75
CA LEU A 464 19.72 0.60 10.34
C LEU A 464 19.15 -0.58 9.56
N THR A 465 18.45 -0.30 8.47
CA THR A 465 17.80 -1.31 7.60
C THR A 465 18.30 -1.27 6.16
N LYS A 466 19.17 -0.31 5.86
CA LYS A 466 19.79 -0.11 4.54
C LYS A 466 21.31 -0.19 4.68
N ALA A 467 22.02 -0.42 3.57
CA ALA A 467 23.47 -0.41 3.58
C ALA A 467 24.01 0.96 4.04
N THR A 468 25.16 0.97 4.70
CA THR A 468 25.83 2.19 5.18
C THR A 468 25.97 3.23 4.06
N ALA A 469 26.28 2.77 2.84
CA ALA A 469 26.43 3.61 1.65
C ALA A 469 25.13 4.33 1.24
N THR A 470 23.95 3.76 1.52
CA THR A 470 22.65 4.33 1.14
C THR A 470 22.32 5.61 1.92
N TYR A 471 22.92 5.80 3.10
CA TYR A 471 22.73 7.01 3.90
C TYR A 471 23.64 8.18 3.47
N GLY A 472 24.45 7.95 2.42
CA GLY A 472 25.39 8.93 1.88
C GLY A 472 26.74 8.91 2.60
N PRO A 473 27.83 9.22 1.89
CA PRO A 473 29.20 9.12 2.41
C PRO A 473 29.52 10.13 3.52
N ARG A 474 28.67 11.15 3.71
CA ARG A 474 28.84 12.19 4.76
C ARG A 474 28.09 11.88 6.05
N ASN A 475 27.33 10.78 6.11
CA ASN A 475 26.62 10.41 7.32
C ASN A 475 27.54 9.65 8.28
N TYR A 476 28.26 10.39 9.11
CA TYR A 476 29.23 9.84 10.08
C TYR A 476 28.57 8.95 11.16
N VAL A 477 27.27 9.12 11.41
CA VAL A 477 26.53 8.39 12.45
C VAL A 477 26.47 6.90 12.14
N VAL A 478 26.42 6.54 10.85
CA VAL A 478 26.36 5.14 10.37
C VAL A 478 27.75 4.52 10.13
N GLN A 479 28.83 5.29 10.27
CA GLN A 479 30.19 4.86 9.96
C GLN A 479 30.96 4.43 11.22
N ASN A 480 32.03 3.67 11.05
CA ASN A 480 33.00 3.44 12.11
C ASN A 480 33.75 4.75 12.40
N ARG A 481 33.65 5.23 13.65
CA ARG A 481 34.26 6.50 14.09
C ARG A 481 35.53 6.30 14.93
N GLU A 482 35.99 5.07 15.10
CA GLU A 482 37.16 4.75 15.92
C GLU A 482 38.48 5.33 15.37
N ALA A 483 38.54 5.56 14.06
CA ALA A 483 39.66 6.22 13.41
C ALA A 483 39.69 7.74 13.67
N CYS A 484 38.55 8.34 14.03
CA CYS A 484 38.46 9.75 14.39
C CYS A 484 38.98 9.92 15.82
N ARG A 485 40.25 10.29 15.99
CA ARG A 485 40.88 10.45 17.29
C ARG A 485 41.34 11.88 17.47
N HIS A 486 41.14 12.40 18.66
CA HIS A 486 41.59 13.74 19.00
C HIS A 486 42.60 13.67 20.15
N ASN A 487 43.65 14.49 20.09
CA ASN A 487 44.62 14.63 21.18
C ASN A 487 44.08 15.54 22.32
N VAL A 488 42.81 15.36 22.68
CA VAL A 488 42.15 16.09 23.76
C VAL A 488 41.28 15.13 24.58
N SER A 489 41.15 15.40 25.88
CA SER A 489 40.27 14.67 26.78
C SER A 489 38.92 15.36 26.93
N CYS A 490 37.86 14.57 27.11
CA CYS A 490 36.51 15.06 27.37
C CYS A 490 36.45 15.75 28.73
N SER A 491 35.90 16.97 28.80
CA SER A 491 35.75 17.74 30.04
C SER A 491 34.82 17.08 31.06
N ALA A 492 33.89 16.23 30.63
CA ALA A 492 32.93 15.56 31.52
C ALA A 492 33.46 14.22 32.05
N CYS A 493 33.92 13.31 31.18
CA CYS A 493 34.38 11.98 31.59
C CYS A 493 35.90 11.82 31.71
N GLN A 494 36.68 12.86 31.38
CA GLN A 494 38.15 12.92 31.44
C GLN A 494 38.88 11.88 30.57
N ARG A 495 38.17 11.14 29.72
CA ARG A 495 38.75 10.17 28.79
C ARG A 495 39.17 10.85 27.48
N PRO A 496 40.22 10.34 26.79
CA PRO A 496 40.56 10.78 25.44
C PRO A 496 39.37 10.68 24.49
N VAL A 497 39.14 11.70 23.66
CA VAL A 497 38.01 11.72 22.74
C VAL A 497 38.32 10.86 21.51
N VAL A 498 37.60 9.74 21.40
CA VAL A 498 37.52 8.87 20.21
C VAL A 498 36.12 9.00 19.64
N GLY A 499 36.01 9.20 18.32
CA GLY A 499 34.80 9.62 17.65
C GLY A 499 34.75 11.13 17.42
N ILE A 500 33.54 11.68 17.25
CA ILE A 500 33.36 13.12 17.03
C ILE A 500 33.60 13.91 18.32
N LEU A 501 34.41 14.97 18.21
CA LEU A 501 34.61 15.95 19.27
C LEU A 501 33.55 17.05 19.17
N TYR A 502 32.93 17.37 20.30
CA TYR A 502 31.99 18.48 20.42
C TYR A 502 32.62 19.62 21.21
N GLN A 503 32.82 20.77 20.56
CA GLN A 503 33.41 21.97 21.16
C GLN A 503 32.31 22.99 21.42
N CYS A 504 32.19 23.46 22.66
CA CYS A 504 31.23 24.49 23.02
C CYS A 504 31.63 25.83 22.39
N THR A 505 30.67 26.56 21.81
CA THR A 505 30.88 27.89 21.22
C THR A 505 31.00 28.99 22.26
N HIS A 506 30.35 28.84 23.41
CA HIS A 506 30.37 29.83 24.50
C HIS A 506 31.49 29.60 25.51
N CYS A 507 31.92 28.34 25.68
CA CYS A 507 32.93 27.96 26.65
C CYS A 507 34.11 27.26 25.93
N PRO A 508 35.15 28.00 25.51
CA PRO A 508 36.25 27.45 24.71
C PRO A 508 37.02 26.28 25.38
N SER A 509 36.97 26.19 26.71
CA SER A 509 37.58 25.10 27.48
C SER A 509 36.73 23.82 27.53
N VAL A 510 35.45 23.88 27.15
CA VAL A 510 34.52 22.75 27.25
C VAL A 510 34.50 21.95 25.95
N ARG A 511 34.95 20.71 26.07
CA ARG A 511 35.06 19.72 24.98
C ARG A 511 34.41 18.42 25.43
N LEU A 512 33.42 17.94 24.69
CA LEU A 512 32.71 16.71 25.03
C LEU A 512 32.97 15.64 23.97
N CYS A 513 33.06 14.38 24.40
CA CYS A 513 32.94 13.25 23.49
C CYS A 513 31.46 13.00 23.12
N GLU A 514 31.21 12.19 22.09
CA GLU A 514 29.85 11.85 21.63
C GLU A 514 28.93 11.37 22.75
N ALA A 515 29.43 10.50 23.63
CA ALA A 515 28.64 9.97 24.74
C ALA A 515 28.25 11.04 25.77
N CYS A 516 29.18 11.94 26.12
CA CYS A 516 28.90 12.99 27.09
C CYS A 516 28.05 14.11 26.50
N GLU A 517 28.23 14.44 25.22
CA GLU A 517 27.34 15.37 24.55
C GLU A 517 25.92 14.83 24.51
N LEU A 518 25.73 13.55 24.16
CA LEU A 518 24.41 12.95 24.02
C LEU A 518 23.69 12.66 25.34
N LEU A 519 24.40 12.19 26.37
CA LEU A 519 23.78 11.72 27.61
C LEU A 519 23.76 12.76 28.73
N THR A 520 24.82 13.58 28.82
CA THR A 520 24.97 14.54 29.92
C THR A 520 24.81 15.99 29.47
N GLY A 521 25.15 16.29 28.22
CA GLY A 521 25.18 17.65 27.70
C GLY A 521 26.14 18.57 28.46
N HIS A 522 25.97 19.87 28.23
CA HIS A 522 26.61 20.94 29.01
C HIS A 522 25.67 22.13 29.04
N ALA A 523 25.57 22.79 30.20
CA ALA A 523 24.64 23.90 30.44
C ALA A 523 23.20 23.54 30.03
N ASP A 524 22.73 22.34 30.43
CA ASP A 524 21.41 21.80 30.08
C ASP A 524 21.10 21.85 28.58
N PHE A 525 22.12 21.59 27.75
CA PHE A 525 22.05 21.62 26.29
C PHE A 525 21.77 23.01 25.69
N ALA A 526 21.84 24.09 26.50
CA ALA A 526 21.59 25.45 26.05
C ALA A 526 22.75 26.03 25.22
N HIS A 527 23.98 25.55 25.43
CA HIS A 527 25.14 26.01 24.67
C HIS A 527 25.29 25.22 23.37
N PRO A 528 25.31 25.88 22.19
CA PRO A 528 25.58 25.21 20.93
C PRO A 528 26.97 24.56 20.91
N MET A 529 27.03 23.35 20.37
CA MET A 529 28.26 22.58 20.22
C MET A 529 28.62 22.46 18.74
N VAL A 530 29.86 22.73 18.40
CA VAL A 530 30.41 22.51 17.05
C VAL A 530 31.00 21.11 16.98
N LYS A 531 30.61 20.37 15.94
CA LYS A 531 31.18 19.06 15.61
C LYS A 531 32.54 19.25 14.94
N VAL A 532 33.57 18.72 15.55
CA VAL A 532 34.93 18.70 15.02
C VAL A 532 35.25 17.26 14.65
N TYR A 533 35.44 17.03 13.35
CA TYR A 533 35.92 15.76 12.82
C TYR A 533 37.45 15.79 12.91
N GLY A 534 38.06 14.75 13.44
CA GLY A 534 39.50 14.62 13.53
C GLY A 534 40.11 14.53 12.13
N PHE A 535 41.07 15.42 11.84
CA PHE A 535 42.02 15.20 10.75
C PHE A 535 43.19 14.39 11.32
N GLN A 536 43.68 13.42 10.54
CA GLN A 536 45.03 12.88 10.73
C GLN A 536 46.06 13.99 10.54
#